data_AF-A0A2R8CEQ1-F1
#
_entry.id   AF-A0A2R8CEQ1-F1
#
_cell.length_a   1.000
_cell.length_b   1.000
_cell.length_c   1.000
_cell.angle_alpha   90.00
_cell.angle_beta   90.00
_cell.angle_gamma   90.00
#
_symmetry.space_group_name_H-M   'P 1'
#
loop_
_entity.id
_entity.type
_entity.pdbx_description
1 polymer ?
#
loop_
_entity_poly.entity_id
_entity_poly.type
_entity_poly.pdbx_seq_one_letter_code
_entity_poly.pdbx_strand_id
1 'polypeptide(L)'
;MSGYADFFQKMVRVISAPHNEHLSGRELSDLGLSRADLAMLRSGAPQARERIVAMAEQFGLTEADLNAHSGLGLELAEKCGHCLQAETCRDAIRAGAALPQTKCPNADIYRVLAQG
;
A
#
# COMPACT_ATOMS: atom_id res chain seq x y z
N MET A 1 -14.31 29.57 10.27
CA MET A 1 -14.61 28.32 9.53
C MET A 1 -13.61 27.97 8.42
N SER A 2 -12.48 28.70 8.27
CA SER A 2 -11.51 28.50 7.17
C SER A 2 -10.51 27.34 7.37
N GLY A 3 -10.06 27.11 8.62
CA GLY A 3 -8.97 26.13 8.89
C GLY A 3 -9.32 24.67 8.59
N TYR A 4 -10.58 24.27 8.72
CA TYR A 4 -11.01 22.91 8.39
C TYR A 4 -10.96 22.64 6.89
N ALA A 5 -11.36 23.59 6.05
CA ALA A 5 -11.33 23.41 4.60
C ALA A 5 -9.89 23.25 4.07
N ASP A 6 -8.94 24.05 4.59
CA ASP A 6 -7.51 23.93 4.27
C ASP A 6 -6.94 22.58 4.72
N PHE A 7 -7.28 22.14 5.94
CA PHE A 7 -6.89 20.82 6.43
C PHE A 7 -7.43 19.69 5.54
N PHE A 8 -8.71 19.73 5.17
CA PHE A 8 -9.32 18.72 4.29
C PHE A 8 -8.65 18.69 2.91
N GLN A 9 -8.36 19.84 2.29
CA GLN A 9 -7.68 19.89 1.01
C GLN A 9 -6.26 19.30 1.07
N LYS A 10 -5.52 19.59 2.16
CA LYS A 10 -4.20 18.98 2.39
C LYS A 10 -4.30 17.47 2.59
N MET A 11 -5.28 16.99 3.34
CA MET A 11 -5.52 15.55 3.53
C MET A 11 -5.86 14.84 2.21
N VAL A 12 -6.75 15.42 1.39
CA VAL A 12 -7.08 14.87 0.06
C VAL A 12 -5.84 14.80 -0.81
N ARG A 13 -5.03 15.88 -0.86
CA ARG A 13 -3.76 15.86 -1.61
C ARG A 13 -2.84 14.74 -1.13
N VAL A 14 -2.70 14.53 0.17
CA VAL A 14 -1.81 13.52 0.74
C VAL A 14 -2.26 12.09 0.44
N ILE A 15 -3.57 11.83 0.52
CA ILE A 15 -4.17 10.51 0.27
C ILE A 15 -4.21 10.20 -1.23
N SER A 16 -4.51 11.19 -2.07
CA SER A 16 -4.63 11.02 -3.53
C SER A 16 -3.31 11.16 -4.27
N ALA A 17 -2.27 11.71 -3.64
CA ALA A 17 -0.93 11.78 -4.20
C ALA A 17 -0.45 10.37 -4.57
N PRO A 18 0.03 10.14 -5.81
CA PRO A 18 0.54 8.85 -6.21
C PRO A 18 1.66 8.42 -5.27
N HIS A 19 1.82 7.10 -5.10
CA HIS A 19 2.73 6.55 -4.09
C HIS A 19 4.20 6.99 -4.28
N ASN A 20 4.59 7.30 -5.51
CA ASN A 20 5.92 7.81 -5.88
C ASN A 20 6.09 9.34 -5.68
N GLU A 21 5.02 10.07 -5.34
CA GLU A 21 5.12 11.49 -5.03
C GLU A 21 5.78 11.71 -3.66
N HIS A 22 6.80 12.56 -3.65
CA HIS A 22 7.65 12.77 -2.49
C HIS A 22 7.11 13.92 -1.63
N LEU A 23 6.19 13.61 -0.70
CA LEU A 23 5.76 14.59 0.32
C LEU A 23 6.94 14.93 1.24
N SER A 24 7.17 16.22 1.45
CA SER A 24 8.25 16.70 2.32
C SER A 24 7.94 16.45 3.80
N GLY A 25 8.99 16.40 4.64
CA GLY A 25 8.79 16.24 6.08
C GLY A 25 8.02 17.40 6.72
N ARG A 26 8.11 18.61 6.14
CA ARG A 26 7.34 19.78 6.57
C ARG A 26 5.86 19.61 6.26
N GLU A 27 5.50 19.21 5.04
CA GLU A 27 4.09 18.97 4.65
C GLU A 27 3.41 17.92 5.53
N LEU A 28 4.14 16.88 5.95
CA LEU A 28 3.62 15.87 6.87
C LEU A 28 3.49 16.41 8.30
N SER A 29 4.49 17.16 8.78
CA SER A 29 4.45 17.77 10.10
C SER A 29 3.31 18.79 10.24
N ASP A 30 2.98 19.53 9.18
CA ASP A 30 1.85 20.48 9.16
C ASP A 30 0.50 19.76 9.35
N LEU A 31 0.45 18.46 9.10
CA LEU A 31 -0.72 17.59 9.31
C LEU A 31 -0.61 16.74 10.59
N GLY A 32 0.47 16.90 11.36
CA GLY A 32 0.75 16.06 12.52
C GLY A 32 1.04 14.59 12.19
N LEU A 33 1.48 14.31 10.96
CA LEU A 33 1.77 12.95 10.48
C LEU A 33 3.27 12.69 10.44
N SER A 34 3.68 11.51 10.89
CA SER A 34 5.00 10.95 10.56
C SER A 34 4.98 10.25 9.20
N ARG A 35 6.16 9.86 8.68
CA ARG A 35 6.21 8.99 7.49
C ARG A 35 5.59 7.62 7.74
N ALA A 36 5.65 7.11 8.97
CA ALA A 36 5.01 5.85 9.34
C ALA A 36 3.48 5.98 9.31
N ASP A 37 2.94 7.11 9.80
CA ASP A 37 1.51 7.39 9.76
C ASP A 37 1.00 7.51 8.32
N LEU A 38 1.76 8.19 7.46
CA LEU A 38 1.44 8.26 6.03
C LEU A 38 1.40 6.86 5.38
N ALA A 39 2.41 6.02 5.66
CA ALA A 39 2.46 4.67 5.13
C ALA A 39 1.27 3.83 5.61
N MET A 40 0.89 3.97 6.88
CA MET A 40 -0.27 3.31 7.47
C MET A 40 -1.58 3.81 6.84
N LEU A 41 -1.77 5.12 6.70
CA LEU A 41 -2.95 5.71 6.04
C LEU A 41 -3.11 5.23 4.60
N ARG A 42 -2.01 5.14 3.85
CA ARG A 42 -2.04 4.69 2.44
C ARG A 42 -2.22 3.18 2.27
N SER A 43 -1.81 2.38 3.24
CA SER A 43 -1.79 0.91 3.10
C SER A 43 -2.72 0.16 4.06
N GLY A 44 -3.43 0.86 4.93
CA GLY A 44 -4.40 0.32 5.90
C GLY A 44 -3.77 -0.36 7.12
N ALA A 45 -2.62 -1.04 6.96
CA ALA A 45 -1.90 -1.70 8.04
C ALA A 45 -0.38 -1.56 7.89
N PRO A 46 0.40 -1.64 8.99
CA PRO A 46 1.86 -1.56 8.93
C PRO A 46 2.46 -2.54 7.91
N GLN A 47 3.31 -2.01 7.03
CA GLN A 47 4.04 -2.77 6.01
C GLN A 47 3.15 -3.56 5.02
N ALA A 48 1.86 -3.22 4.91
CA ALA A 48 0.98 -3.88 3.93
C ALA A 48 1.45 -3.64 2.49
N ARG A 49 1.94 -2.44 2.16
CA ARG A 49 2.47 -2.14 0.83
C ARG A 49 3.65 -3.01 0.43
N GLU A 50 4.64 -3.17 1.32
CA GLU A 50 5.81 -4.04 1.09
C GLU A 50 5.37 -5.47 0.82
N ARG A 51 4.41 -5.99 1.60
CA ARG A 51 3.82 -7.32 1.39
C ARG A 51 3.07 -7.44 0.06
N ILE A 52 2.34 -6.40 -0.34
CA ILE A 52 1.59 -6.35 -1.61
C ILE A 52 2.56 -6.43 -2.80
N VAL A 53 3.64 -5.64 -2.78
CA VAL A 53 4.63 -5.61 -3.86
C VAL A 53 5.36 -6.96 -3.94
N ALA A 54 5.89 -7.46 -2.82
CA ALA A 54 6.61 -8.74 -2.78
C ALA A 54 5.75 -9.96 -3.15
N MET A 55 4.43 -9.89 -2.90
CA MET A 55 3.51 -10.92 -3.37
C MET A 55 3.25 -10.78 -4.87
N ALA A 56 3.01 -9.57 -5.37
CA ALA A 56 2.74 -9.30 -6.79
C ALA A 56 3.92 -9.75 -7.68
N GLU A 57 5.16 -9.55 -7.24
CA GLU A 57 6.38 -10.00 -7.94
C GLU A 57 6.38 -11.52 -8.19
N GLN A 58 5.83 -12.32 -7.28
CA GLN A 58 5.72 -13.77 -7.47
C GLN A 58 4.69 -14.19 -8.52
N PHE A 59 3.83 -13.25 -8.94
CA PHE A 59 2.92 -13.38 -10.08
C PHE A 59 3.47 -12.71 -11.35
N GLY A 60 4.71 -12.20 -11.32
CA GLY A 60 5.34 -11.53 -12.46
C GLY A 60 4.99 -10.06 -12.62
N LEU A 61 4.37 -9.44 -11.61
CA LEU A 61 3.99 -8.02 -11.62
C LEU A 61 5.03 -7.15 -10.92
N THR A 62 5.26 -5.96 -11.46
CA THR A 62 6.10 -4.92 -10.85
C THR A 62 5.27 -3.93 -10.03
N GLU A 63 5.93 -3.13 -9.20
CA GLU A 63 5.26 -2.02 -8.52
C GLU A 63 4.67 -1.00 -9.50
N ALA A 64 5.26 -0.84 -10.70
CA ALA A 64 4.73 0.04 -11.73
C ALA A 64 3.38 -0.46 -12.26
N ASP A 65 3.22 -1.78 -12.43
CA ASP A 65 1.96 -2.40 -12.88
C ASP A 65 0.84 -2.17 -11.85
N LEU A 66 1.16 -2.26 -10.56
CA LEU A 66 0.22 -1.95 -9.48
C LEU A 66 -0.18 -0.46 -9.48
N ASN A 67 0.77 0.43 -9.72
CA ASN A 67 0.52 1.87 -9.76
C ASN A 67 -0.29 2.30 -11.00
N ALA A 68 -0.14 1.61 -12.14
CA ALA A 68 -0.97 1.81 -13.33
C ALA A 68 -2.45 1.49 -13.07
N HIS A 69 -2.73 0.61 -12.11
CA HIS A 69 -4.07 0.21 -11.69
C HIS A 69 -4.42 0.78 -10.30
N SER A 70 -4.22 2.09 -10.12
CA SER A 70 -4.43 2.78 -8.83
C SER A 70 -5.82 2.56 -8.21
N GLY A 71 -6.85 2.32 -9.04
CA GLY A 71 -8.20 1.95 -8.60
C GLY A 71 -8.27 0.64 -7.78
N LEU A 72 -7.30 -0.26 -7.94
CA LEU A 72 -7.21 -1.51 -7.16
C LEU A 72 -6.41 -1.33 -5.85
N GLY A 73 -5.74 -0.19 -5.67
CA GLY A 73 -4.84 0.02 -4.53
C GLY A 73 -5.54 -0.11 -3.18
N LEU A 74 -6.76 0.42 -3.06
CA LEU A 74 -7.55 0.33 -1.84
C LEU A 74 -7.99 -1.11 -1.55
N GLU A 75 -8.47 -1.83 -2.56
CA GLU A 75 -8.91 -3.23 -2.40
C GLU A 75 -7.73 -4.14 -2.00
N LEU A 76 -6.57 -3.98 -2.65
CA LEU A 76 -5.36 -4.71 -2.31
C LEU A 76 -4.91 -4.42 -0.87
N ALA A 77 -4.93 -3.14 -0.47
CA ALA A 77 -4.58 -2.69 0.87
C ALA A 77 -5.53 -3.24 1.94
N GLU A 78 -6.84 -3.19 1.70
CA GLU A 78 -7.85 -3.70 2.63
C GLU A 78 -7.70 -5.21 2.85
N LYS A 79 -7.66 -5.99 1.76
CA LYS A 79 -7.51 -7.45 1.83
C LYS A 79 -6.17 -7.87 2.45
N CYS A 80 -5.07 -7.18 2.13
CA CYS A 80 -3.76 -7.49 2.69
C CYS A 80 -3.62 -7.04 4.15
N GLY A 81 -4.21 -5.89 4.49
CA GLY A 81 -4.19 -5.31 5.83
C GLY A 81 -4.93 -6.17 6.84
N HIS A 82 -6.03 -6.81 6.42
CA HIS A 82 -6.84 -7.69 7.27
C HIS A 82 -6.49 -9.19 7.16
N CYS A 83 -5.46 -9.56 6.39
CA CYS A 83 -5.12 -10.97 6.22
C CYS A 83 -4.39 -11.54 7.45
N LEU A 84 -4.70 -12.79 7.80
CA LEU A 84 -4.06 -13.50 8.93
C LEU A 84 -2.63 -13.96 8.63
N GLN A 85 -2.09 -13.69 7.44
CA GLN A 85 -0.75 -14.11 7.01
C GLN A 85 0.28 -13.00 7.13
N ALA A 86 -0.05 -11.86 7.74
CA ALA A 86 0.81 -10.69 7.78
C ALA A 86 2.20 -10.97 8.37
N GLU A 87 2.26 -11.70 9.48
CA GLU A 87 3.52 -12.10 10.12
C GLU A 87 4.32 -13.07 9.23
N THR A 88 3.67 -14.12 8.74
CA THR A 88 4.29 -15.08 7.82
C THR A 88 4.90 -14.41 6.59
N CYS A 89 4.21 -13.45 5.99
CA CYS A 89 4.74 -12.69 4.85
C CYS A 89 5.95 -11.84 5.25
N ARG A 90 5.92 -11.15 6.39
CA ARG A 90 7.07 -10.35 6.86
C ARG A 90 8.29 -11.21 7.12
N ASP A 91 8.10 -12.37 7.74
CA ASP A 91 9.21 -13.28 8.04
C ASP A 91 9.78 -13.90 6.75
N ALA A 92 8.93 -14.25 5.79
CA ALA A 92 9.36 -14.70 4.47
C ALA A 92 10.18 -13.62 3.74
N ILE A 93 9.71 -12.37 3.74
CA ILE A 93 10.44 -11.23 3.13
C ILE A 93 11.82 -11.07 3.78
N ARG A 94 11.90 -11.05 5.12
CA ARG A 94 13.18 -10.93 5.85
C ARG A 94 14.13 -12.07 5.55
N ALA A 95 13.60 -13.28 5.36
CA ALA A 95 14.38 -14.47 5.04
C ALA A 95 14.74 -14.61 3.55
N GLY A 96 14.22 -13.75 2.67
CA GLY A 96 14.34 -13.91 1.22
C GLY A 96 13.63 -15.16 0.68
N ALA A 97 12.58 -15.62 1.37
CA ALA A 97 11.82 -16.81 1.03
C ALA A 97 10.54 -16.47 0.24
N ALA A 98 9.96 -17.47 -0.43
CA ALA A 98 8.68 -17.33 -1.12
C ALA A 98 7.53 -17.05 -0.14
N LEU A 99 6.58 -16.20 -0.55
CA LEU A 99 5.40 -15.90 0.27
C LEU A 99 4.30 -16.94 0.00
N PRO A 100 3.38 -17.18 0.95
CA PRO A 100 2.35 -18.20 0.80
C PRO A 100 1.24 -17.78 -0.18
N GLN A 101 1.49 -17.90 -1.49
CA GLN A 101 0.54 -17.50 -2.55
C GLN A 101 -0.86 -18.10 -2.37
N THR A 102 -0.94 -19.38 -2.00
CA THR A 102 -2.22 -20.09 -1.81
C THR A 102 -3.04 -19.60 -0.63
N LYS A 103 -2.43 -18.82 0.29
CA LYS A 103 -3.10 -18.22 1.45
C LYS A 103 -3.33 -16.72 1.27
N CYS A 104 -2.93 -16.14 0.15
CA CYS A 104 -3.07 -14.72 -0.11
C CYS A 104 -4.49 -14.40 -0.62
N PRO A 105 -5.25 -13.52 0.04
CA PRO A 105 -6.58 -13.13 -0.43
C PRO A 105 -6.55 -12.28 -1.71
N ASN A 106 -5.38 -11.74 -2.09
CA ASN A 106 -5.17 -10.97 -3.32
C ASN A 106 -4.69 -11.82 -4.50
N ALA A 107 -4.46 -13.13 -4.32
CA ALA A 107 -3.85 -13.98 -5.35
C ALA A 107 -4.61 -13.95 -6.68
N ASP A 108 -5.95 -13.92 -6.63
CA ASP A 108 -6.78 -13.87 -7.83
C ASP A 108 -6.65 -12.52 -8.55
N ILE A 109 -6.54 -11.41 -7.82
CA ILE A 109 -6.34 -10.07 -8.40
C ILE A 109 -5.01 -10.03 -9.15
N TYR A 110 -3.93 -10.53 -8.55
CA TYR A 110 -2.63 -10.57 -9.22
C TYR A 110 -2.65 -11.46 -10.47
N ARG A 111 -3.33 -12.61 -10.42
CA ARG A 111 -3.46 -13.48 -11.60
C ARG A 111 -4.22 -12.81 -12.74
N VAL A 112 -5.28 -12.07 -12.44
CA VAL A 112 -6.03 -11.30 -13.45
C VAL A 112 -5.15 -10.20 -14.03
N LEU A 113 -4.45 -9.44 -13.18
CA LEU A 113 -3.55 -8.38 -13.63
C LEU A 113 -2.40 -8.89 -14.49
N ALA A 114 -1.83 -10.06 -14.17
CA ALA A 114 -0.74 -10.66 -14.95
C ALA A 114 -1.18 -11.21 -16.31
N GLN A 115 -2.48 -11.34 -16.55
CA GLN A 115 -3.05 -11.80 -17.83
C GLN A 115 -3.48 -10.62 -18.73
N GLY A 116 -3.43 -9.38 -18.22
CA GLY A 116 -3.81 -8.15 -18.91
C GLY A 116 -2.64 -7.44 -19.55
#